data_AF-A0A1F5Y0L4-F1
#
_entry.id   AF-A0A1F5Y0L4-F1
#
_cell.length_a   1.000
_cell.length_b   1.000
_cell.length_c   1.000
_cell.angle_alpha   90.00
_cell.angle_beta   90.00
_cell.angle_gamma   90.00
#
_symmetry.space_group_name_H-M   'P 1'
#
loop_
_entity.id
_entity.type
_entity.pdbx_description
1 polymer ?
#
loop_
_entity_poly.entity_id
_entity_poly.type
_entity_poly.pdbx_seq_one_letter_code
_entity_poly.pdbx_strand_id
1 'polypeptide(L)'
;MDKVLKIVASFLILGCGLYYVWIIGDGEPAGTFATWFLFFIAVTVSLTSYKFNKGNDAEEGSLDLSDNIMNLCDVFVVTCIVVAILAKRGWSIFPISTTDKICGSLSALIVVIWFIKRNHFTTNLSSQFILFIAYFPTFSKLWHANTNEESFILWGSIWLAGLFSIAVAMRKNDLLATIYALRAFVMVSVILILMISKIGSQ
;
A
#
# COMPACT_ATOMS: atom_id res chain seq x y z
N MET A 1 3.15 7.64 -24.37
CA MET A 1 2.55 8.33 -23.20
C MET A 1 2.41 7.40 -22.00
N ASP A 2 1.74 6.25 -22.11
CA ASP A 2 1.52 5.37 -20.95
C ASP A 2 2.79 4.78 -20.32
N LYS A 3 3.81 4.47 -21.14
CA LYS A 3 5.14 4.08 -20.64
C LYS A 3 5.77 5.16 -19.75
N VAL A 4 5.65 6.43 -20.14
CA VAL A 4 6.18 7.58 -19.39
C VAL A 4 5.44 7.71 -18.06
N LEU A 5 4.11 7.64 -18.06
CA LEU A 5 3.30 7.72 -16.84
C LEU A 5 3.62 6.59 -15.85
N LYS A 6 3.81 5.35 -16.34
CA LYS A 6 4.25 4.23 -15.51
C LYS A 6 5.62 4.48 -14.87
N ILE A 7 6.60 4.96 -15.65
CA ILE A 7 7.95 5.27 -15.16
C ILE A 7 7.88 6.38 -14.09
N VAL A 8 7.12 7.43 -14.33
CA VAL A 8 6.94 8.54 -13.37
C VAL A 8 6.31 8.03 -12.08
N ALA A 9 5.24 7.22 -12.16
CA ALA A 9 4.60 6.64 -10.98
C ALA A 9 5.56 5.75 -10.18
N SER A 10 6.32 4.87 -10.85
CA SER A 10 7.33 4.03 -10.20
C SER A 10 8.44 4.85 -9.56
N PHE A 11 8.91 5.92 -10.23
CA PHE A 11 9.94 6.80 -9.67
C PHE A 11 9.45 7.57 -8.44
N LEU A 12 8.20 8.03 -8.45
CA LEU A 12 7.58 8.67 -7.29
C LEU A 12 7.53 7.71 -6.10
N ILE A 13 7.00 6.49 -6.30
CA ILE A 13 6.86 5.50 -5.23
C ILE A 13 8.23 5.07 -4.70
N LEU A 14 9.18 4.75 -5.57
CA LEU A 14 10.52 4.33 -5.16
C LEU A 14 11.29 5.48 -4.51
N GLY A 15 11.34 6.65 -5.15
CA GLY A 15 12.11 7.79 -4.66
C GLY A 15 11.60 8.32 -3.33
N CYS A 16 10.30 8.60 -3.23
CA CYS A 16 9.70 9.08 -1.99
C CYS A 16 9.62 7.99 -0.91
N GLY A 17 9.45 6.72 -1.30
CA GLY A 17 9.49 5.58 -0.39
C GLY A 17 10.88 5.40 0.25
N LEU A 18 11.95 5.44 -0.55
CA LEU A 18 13.32 5.37 -0.04
C LEU A 18 13.70 6.59 0.79
N TYR A 19 13.27 7.78 0.38
CA TYR A 19 13.41 8.99 1.20
C TYR A 19 12.71 8.84 2.56
N TYR A 20 11.50 8.29 2.58
CA TYR A 20 10.79 8.04 3.83
C TYR A 20 11.50 7.01 4.71
N VAL A 21 12.06 5.94 4.12
CA VAL A 21 12.90 4.96 4.84
C VAL A 21 14.11 5.66 5.48
N TRP A 22 14.74 6.59 4.78
CA TRP A 22 15.85 7.37 5.31
C TRP A 22 15.43 8.28 6.49
N ILE A 23 14.28 8.96 6.40
CA ILE A 23 13.75 9.78 7.50
C ILE A 23 13.42 8.93 8.75
N ILE A 24 12.82 7.74 8.56
CA ILE A 24 12.62 6.80 9.67
C ILE A 24 13.98 6.46 10.32
N GLY A 25 15.01 6.31 9.48
CA GLY A 25 16.41 6.16 9.86
C GLY A 25 16.97 7.28 10.74
N ASP A 26 16.47 8.51 10.61
CA ASP A 26 16.97 9.69 11.32
C ASP A 26 16.22 9.94 12.65
N GLY A 27 15.14 9.22 12.92
CA GLY A 27 14.43 9.24 14.20
C GLY A 27 13.19 10.13 14.24
N GLU A 28 12.75 10.70 13.11
CA GLU A 28 11.46 11.37 12.99
C GLU A 28 10.30 10.36 13.05
N PRO A 29 9.09 10.77 13.48
CA PRO A 29 7.99 9.85 13.71
C PRO A 29 7.68 9.04 12.45
N ALA A 30 8.01 7.75 12.56
CA ALA A 30 7.66 6.75 11.58
C ALA A 30 6.17 6.45 11.77
N GLY A 31 5.42 6.57 10.67
CA GLY A 31 3.98 6.40 10.61
C GLY A 31 3.50 5.07 11.16
N THR A 32 2.20 4.85 11.12
CA THR A 32 1.57 3.72 11.83
C THR A 32 2.09 2.36 11.34
N PHE A 33 2.85 1.63 12.19
CA PHE A 33 3.42 0.30 11.85
C PHE A 33 2.38 -0.66 11.31
N ALA A 34 1.19 -0.71 11.95
CA ALA A 34 0.10 -1.59 11.54
C ALA A 34 -0.33 -1.35 10.08
N THR A 35 -0.37 -0.10 9.61
CA THR A 35 -0.69 0.20 8.20
C THR A 35 0.35 -0.37 7.25
N TRP A 36 1.63 -0.11 7.51
CA TRP A 36 2.71 -0.61 6.65
C TRP A 36 2.82 -2.13 6.65
N PHE A 37 2.60 -2.76 7.80
CA PHE A 37 2.61 -4.21 7.92
C PHE A 37 1.42 -4.85 7.19
N LEU A 38 0.23 -4.26 7.28
CA LEU A 38 -0.94 -4.77 6.54
C LEU A 38 -0.80 -4.55 5.03
N PHE A 39 -0.24 -3.42 4.59
CA PHE A 39 0.14 -3.25 3.19
C PHE A 39 1.12 -4.32 2.74
N PHE A 40 2.17 -4.61 3.53
CA PHE A 40 3.16 -5.64 3.22
C PHE A 40 2.50 -6.99 2.95
N ILE A 41 1.59 -7.41 3.84
CA ILE A 41 0.83 -8.66 3.67
C ILE A 41 0.05 -8.63 2.35
N ALA A 42 -0.69 -7.55 2.10
CA ALA A 42 -1.59 -7.47 0.95
C ALA A 42 -0.84 -7.48 -0.39
N VAL A 43 0.25 -6.70 -0.51
CA VAL A 43 1.05 -6.65 -1.74
C VAL A 43 1.82 -7.96 -1.96
N THR A 44 2.25 -8.62 -0.88
CA THR A 44 2.88 -9.95 -0.97
C THR A 44 1.90 -11.02 -1.43
N VAL A 45 0.67 -11.05 -0.88
CA VAL A 45 -0.40 -11.94 -1.34
C VAL A 45 -0.71 -11.68 -2.82
N SER A 46 -0.83 -10.42 -3.21
CA SER A 46 -1.07 -10.01 -4.60
C SER A 46 0.03 -10.49 -5.55
N LEU A 47 1.31 -10.29 -5.19
CA LEU A 47 2.44 -10.69 -6.02
C LEU A 47 2.63 -12.22 -6.07
N THR A 48 2.48 -12.91 -4.94
CA THR A 48 2.62 -14.38 -4.89
C THR A 48 1.56 -15.06 -5.73
N SER A 49 0.31 -14.61 -5.69
CA SER A 49 -0.72 -15.17 -6.55
C SER A 49 -0.49 -14.89 -8.04
N TYR A 50 0.07 -13.74 -8.40
CA TYR A 50 0.48 -13.50 -9.78
C TYR A 50 1.51 -14.55 -10.25
N LYS A 51 2.47 -14.93 -9.38
CA LYS A 51 3.45 -15.99 -9.66
C LYS A 51 2.83 -17.40 -9.69
N PHE A 52 1.93 -17.72 -8.76
CA PHE A 52 1.28 -19.03 -8.73
C PHE A 52 0.41 -19.26 -9.97
N ASN A 53 -0.30 -18.24 -10.40
CA ASN A 53 -1.15 -18.32 -11.58
C ASN A 53 -0.34 -18.42 -12.88
N LYS A 54 0.81 -17.73 -12.96
CA LYS A 54 1.81 -17.92 -14.04
C LYS A 54 2.25 -19.39 -14.18
N GLY A 55 2.27 -20.16 -13.08
CA GLY A 55 2.65 -21.58 -13.08
C GLY A 55 1.56 -22.53 -13.56
N ASN A 56 0.28 -22.14 -13.48
CA ASN A 56 -0.86 -22.97 -13.85
C ASN A 56 -1.37 -22.70 -15.28
N ASP A 57 -1.26 -21.45 -15.76
CA ASP A 57 -1.74 -21.02 -17.08
C ASP A 57 -0.58 -20.89 -18.10
N ALA A 58 0.34 -21.86 -18.14
CA ALA A 58 1.46 -21.86 -19.08
C ALA A 58 1.07 -22.13 -20.56
N GLU A 59 -0.17 -21.82 -20.95
CA GLU A 59 -0.60 -21.75 -22.35
C GLU A 59 -1.10 -20.32 -22.66
N GLU A 60 -0.47 -19.74 -23.69
CA GLU A 60 -0.75 -18.48 -24.37
C GLU A 60 -0.55 -17.14 -23.61
N GLY A 61 0.63 -16.56 -23.85
CA GLY A 61 0.90 -15.13 -23.65
C GLY A 61 1.82 -14.88 -22.46
N SER A 62 3.08 -14.53 -22.75
CA SER A 62 4.07 -14.16 -21.73
C SER A 62 3.63 -12.93 -20.94
N LEU A 63 2.90 -13.14 -19.85
CA LEU A 63 2.65 -12.13 -18.83
C LEU A 63 4.00 -11.74 -18.21
N ASP A 64 4.51 -10.60 -18.65
CA ASP A 64 5.86 -10.13 -18.37
C ASP A 64 5.89 -9.44 -17.00
N LEU A 65 6.99 -9.55 -16.25
CA LEU A 65 7.13 -8.90 -14.94
C LEU A 65 6.93 -7.37 -15.03
N SER A 66 7.15 -6.81 -16.22
CA SER A 66 6.87 -5.41 -16.54
C SER A 66 5.40 -5.02 -16.45
N ASP A 67 4.47 -5.97 -16.59
CA ASP A 67 3.03 -5.69 -16.49
C ASP A 67 2.59 -5.43 -15.05
N ASN A 68 3.36 -5.96 -14.08
CA ASN A 68 3.09 -5.80 -12.65
C ASN A 68 4.20 -5.03 -11.91
N ILE A 69 4.95 -4.19 -12.63
CA ILE A 69 6.08 -3.41 -12.08
C ILE A 69 5.67 -2.56 -10.87
N MET A 70 4.44 -2.05 -10.85
CA MET A 70 3.92 -1.24 -9.74
C MET A 70 3.84 -2.05 -8.44
N ASN A 71 3.28 -3.25 -8.50
CA ASN A 71 3.17 -4.13 -7.34
C ASN A 71 4.54 -4.61 -6.88
N LEU A 72 5.49 -4.81 -7.81
CA LEU A 72 6.88 -5.09 -7.45
C LEU A 72 7.53 -3.91 -6.70
N CYS A 73 7.32 -2.67 -7.17
CA CYS A 73 7.75 -1.47 -6.47
C CYS A 73 7.09 -1.37 -5.08
N ASP A 74 5.78 -1.61 -4.98
CA ASP A 74 5.04 -1.57 -3.72
C ASP A 74 5.59 -2.60 -2.72
N VAL A 75 5.79 -3.85 -3.14
CA VAL A 75 6.40 -4.90 -2.30
C VAL A 75 7.76 -4.46 -1.80
N PHE A 76 8.63 -3.95 -2.68
CA PHE A 76 9.97 -3.50 -2.30
C PHE A 76 9.92 -2.36 -1.28
N VAL A 77 9.22 -1.27 -1.59
CA VAL A 77 9.15 -0.07 -0.76
C VAL A 77 8.52 -0.37 0.60
N VAL A 78 7.38 -1.07 0.61
CA VAL A 78 6.67 -1.38 1.85
C VAL A 78 7.50 -2.33 2.72
N THR A 79 8.22 -3.29 2.13
CA THR A 79 9.17 -4.13 2.87
C THR A 79 10.27 -3.27 3.52
N CYS A 80 10.89 -2.37 2.77
CA CYS A 80 11.90 -1.47 3.32
C CYS A 80 11.36 -0.60 4.47
N ILE A 81 10.14 -0.07 4.33
CA ILE A 81 9.49 0.73 5.39
C ILE A 81 9.24 -0.12 6.64
N VAL A 82 8.66 -1.31 6.51
CA VAL A 82 8.42 -2.22 7.64
C VAL A 82 9.74 -2.55 8.34
N VAL A 83 10.78 -2.91 7.58
CA VAL A 83 12.11 -3.21 8.14
C VAL A 83 12.71 -2.00 8.84
N ALA A 84 12.62 -0.80 8.27
CA ALA A 84 13.13 0.42 8.88
C ALA A 84 12.41 0.74 10.20
N ILE A 85 11.08 0.60 10.24
CA ILE A 85 10.29 0.79 11.46
C ILE A 85 10.71 -0.23 12.53
N LEU A 86 10.84 -1.51 12.17
CA LEU A 86 11.26 -2.56 13.10
C LEU A 86 12.69 -2.33 13.62
N ALA A 87 13.63 -1.98 12.74
CA ALA A 87 15.00 -1.71 13.11
C ALA A 87 15.14 -0.53 14.07
N LYS A 88 14.27 0.49 13.94
CA LYS A 88 14.30 1.69 14.78
C LYS A 88 13.51 1.58 16.07
N ARG A 89 12.33 0.97 16.02
CA ARG A 89 11.42 0.91 17.17
C ARG A 89 11.54 -0.39 17.95
N GLY A 90 12.07 -1.46 17.35
CA GLY A 90 12.15 -2.77 17.99
C GLY A 90 10.80 -3.22 18.56
N TRP A 91 10.79 -3.62 19.83
CA TRP A 91 9.57 -4.06 20.53
C TRP A 91 8.61 -2.92 20.93
N SER A 92 9.02 -1.65 20.82
CA SER A 92 8.15 -0.50 21.13
C SER A 92 7.03 -0.26 20.09
N ILE A 93 6.97 -1.08 19.04
CA ILE A 93 5.82 -1.15 18.13
C ILE A 93 4.57 -1.74 18.79
N PHE A 94 4.72 -2.42 19.93
CA PHE A 94 3.64 -2.98 20.74
C PHE A 94 3.38 -2.05 21.93
N PRO A 95 2.48 -1.07 21.74
CA PRO A 95 1.08 -1.34 22.05
C PRO A 95 0.19 -1.21 20.81
N ILE A 96 -0.52 -2.29 20.51
CA ILE A 96 -1.45 -2.38 19.37
C ILE A 96 -2.79 -1.78 19.79
N SER A 97 -3.27 -0.79 19.04
CA SER A 97 -4.57 -0.15 19.29
C SER A 97 -5.73 -1.13 19.02
N THR A 98 -6.93 -0.83 19.51
CA THR A 98 -8.12 -1.63 19.18
C THR A 98 -8.38 -1.65 17.67
N THR A 99 -8.18 -0.52 16.98
CA THR A 99 -8.29 -0.43 15.52
C THR A 99 -7.30 -1.38 14.83
N ASP A 100 -6.05 -1.40 15.27
CA ASP A 100 -5.02 -2.26 14.70
C ASP A 100 -5.37 -3.75 14.86
N LYS A 101 -5.90 -4.14 16.04
CA LYS A 101 -6.36 -5.52 16.30
C LYS A 101 -7.50 -5.93 15.38
N ILE A 102 -8.49 -5.05 15.19
CA ILE A 102 -9.62 -5.31 14.28
C ILE A 102 -9.11 -5.45 12.84
N CYS A 103 -8.29 -4.50 12.38
CA CYS A 103 -7.73 -4.52 11.03
C CYS A 103 -6.87 -5.77 10.78
N GLY A 104 -6.03 -6.13 11.75
CA GLY A 104 -5.21 -7.33 11.73
C GLY A 104 -6.04 -8.61 11.68
N SER A 105 -7.09 -8.71 12.52
CA SER A 105 -7.96 -9.89 12.57
C SER A 105 -8.75 -10.08 11.27
N LEU A 106 -9.30 -9.01 10.72
CA LEU A 106 -9.99 -9.06 9.42
C LEU A 106 -9.03 -9.45 8.29
N SER A 107 -7.82 -8.88 8.29
CA SER A 107 -6.81 -9.21 7.29
C SER A 107 -6.37 -10.67 7.39
N ALA A 108 -6.18 -11.19 8.60
CA ALA A 108 -5.86 -12.60 8.82
C ALA A 108 -6.98 -13.52 8.30
N LEU A 109 -8.25 -13.19 8.56
CA LEU A 109 -9.39 -13.94 8.03
C LEU A 109 -9.40 -13.95 6.49
N ILE A 110 -9.13 -12.82 5.85
CA ILE A 110 -9.07 -12.71 4.39
C ILE A 110 -7.92 -13.56 3.82
N VAL A 111 -6.75 -13.58 4.49
CA VAL A 111 -5.62 -14.44 4.10
C VAL A 111 -5.98 -15.93 4.21
N VAL A 112 -6.71 -16.34 5.24
CA VAL A 112 -7.20 -17.73 5.37
C VAL A 112 -8.15 -18.08 4.23
N ILE A 113 -9.11 -17.20 3.91
CA ILE A 113 -10.05 -17.40 2.79
C ILE A 113 -9.28 -17.54 1.46
N TRP A 114 -8.30 -16.66 1.24
CA TRP A 114 -7.43 -16.70 0.07
C TRP A 114 -6.68 -18.03 -0.05
N PHE A 115 -6.08 -18.50 1.05
CA PHE A 115 -5.30 -19.74 1.08
C PHE A 115 -6.13 -20.98 0.73
N ILE A 116 -7.44 -20.97 1.04
CA ILE A 116 -8.37 -22.06 0.72
C ILE A 116 -8.85 -21.97 -0.73
N LYS A 117 -9.27 -20.79 -1.19
CA LYS A 117 -9.95 -20.62 -2.49
C LYS A 117 -9.01 -20.56 -3.70
N ARG A 118 -7.79 -20.03 -3.52
CA ARG A 118 -6.67 -19.98 -4.49
C ARG A 118 -7.02 -19.70 -5.97
N ASN A 119 -8.05 -18.90 -6.24
CA ASN A 119 -8.38 -18.48 -7.60
C ASN A 119 -8.05 -16.99 -7.81
N HIS A 120 -7.92 -16.58 -9.07
CA HIS A 120 -7.52 -15.22 -9.47
C HIS A 120 -8.46 -14.14 -8.94
N PHE A 121 -9.77 -14.37 -9.04
CA PHE A 121 -10.77 -13.39 -8.64
C PHE A 121 -10.76 -13.17 -7.12
N THR A 122 -10.79 -14.26 -6.34
CA THR A 122 -10.70 -14.20 -4.89
C THR A 122 -9.39 -13.58 -4.43
N THR A 123 -8.27 -13.89 -5.09
CA THR A 123 -6.99 -13.24 -4.78
C THR A 123 -7.05 -11.73 -4.92
N ASN A 124 -7.53 -11.24 -6.07
CA ASN A 124 -7.53 -9.81 -6.30
C ASN A 124 -8.46 -9.12 -5.29
N LEU A 125 -9.66 -9.66 -5.10
CA LEU A 125 -10.62 -9.13 -4.14
C LEU A 125 -10.06 -9.15 -2.71
N SER A 126 -9.48 -10.26 -2.27
CA SER A 126 -8.81 -10.39 -0.97
C SER A 126 -7.72 -9.34 -0.78
N SER A 127 -6.82 -9.21 -1.76
CA SER A 127 -5.70 -8.25 -1.70
C SER A 127 -6.22 -6.81 -1.61
N GLN A 128 -7.22 -6.46 -2.43
CA GLN A 128 -7.86 -5.14 -2.43
C GLN A 128 -8.55 -4.83 -1.10
N PHE A 129 -9.23 -5.80 -0.50
CA PHE A 129 -9.88 -5.64 0.80
C PHE A 129 -8.87 -5.45 1.93
N ILE A 130 -7.79 -6.24 1.97
CA ILE A 130 -6.72 -6.05 2.97
C ILE A 130 -6.10 -4.66 2.78
N LEU A 131 -5.79 -4.29 1.54
CA LEU A 131 -5.26 -2.98 1.17
C LEU A 131 -6.20 -1.81 1.53
N PHE A 132 -7.51 -2.02 1.55
CA PHE A 132 -8.50 -1.03 1.99
C PHE A 132 -8.49 -0.92 3.52
N ILE A 133 -8.53 -2.05 4.23
CA ILE A 133 -8.53 -2.10 5.70
C ILE A 133 -7.22 -1.54 6.27
N ALA A 134 -6.10 -1.72 5.57
CA ALA A 134 -4.78 -1.27 6.00
C ALA A 134 -4.64 0.25 6.15
N TYR A 135 -5.53 1.09 5.61
CA TYR A 135 -5.52 2.53 5.85
C TYR A 135 -6.10 2.93 7.20
N PHE A 136 -6.98 2.10 7.79
CA PHE A 136 -7.70 2.45 9.01
C PHE A 136 -6.83 2.67 10.25
N PRO A 137 -5.72 1.94 10.47
CA PRO A 137 -4.78 2.27 11.53
C PRO A 137 -4.28 3.72 11.44
N THR A 138 -3.77 4.14 10.27
CA THR A 138 -3.37 5.54 10.04
C THR A 138 -4.53 6.51 10.18
N PHE A 139 -5.73 6.20 9.66
CA PHE A 139 -6.91 7.06 9.86
C PHE A 139 -7.25 7.26 11.33
N SER A 140 -7.31 6.18 12.10
CA SER A 140 -7.63 6.22 13.52
C SER A 140 -6.56 7.00 14.29
N LYS A 141 -5.28 6.79 13.98
CA LYS A 141 -4.19 7.55 14.60
C LYS A 141 -4.29 9.04 14.30
N LEU A 142 -4.43 9.42 13.03
CA LEU A 142 -4.56 10.84 12.63
C LEU A 142 -5.82 11.49 13.19
N TRP A 143 -6.95 10.76 13.24
CA TRP A 143 -8.20 11.29 13.77
C TRP A 143 -8.06 11.74 15.23
N HIS A 144 -7.41 10.90 16.06
CA HIS A 144 -7.22 11.16 17.49
C HIS A 144 -5.95 11.95 17.83
N ALA A 145 -5.03 12.14 16.88
CA ALA A 145 -3.81 12.91 17.10
C ALA A 145 -4.09 14.42 17.18
N ASN A 146 -3.29 15.13 18.00
CA ASN A 146 -3.30 16.59 18.09
C ASN A 146 -2.38 17.25 17.05
N THR A 147 -1.36 16.52 16.58
CA THR A 147 -0.39 16.96 15.58
C THR A 147 -0.22 15.89 14.49
N ASN A 148 0.19 16.31 13.30
CA ASN A 148 0.51 15.38 12.22
C ASN A 148 1.89 14.74 12.46
N GLU A 149 1.92 13.41 12.56
CA GLU A 149 3.13 12.59 12.66
C GLU A 149 3.42 11.81 11.37
N GLU A 150 2.63 12.00 10.31
CA GLU A 150 2.77 11.28 9.04
C GLU A 150 3.49 12.15 7.99
N SER A 151 4.20 11.52 7.04
CA SER A 151 4.96 12.24 6.02
C SER A 151 4.07 12.69 4.85
N PHE A 152 3.91 14.01 4.68
CA PHE A 152 3.18 14.58 3.55
C PHE A 152 3.79 14.22 2.20
N ILE A 153 5.12 14.14 2.13
CA ILE A 153 5.84 13.82 0.90
C ILE A 153 5.50 12.39 0.46
N LEU A 154 5.52 11.44 1.40
CA LEU A 154 5.19 10.05 1.09
C LEU A 154 3.72 9.91 0.65
N TRP A 155 2.77 10.36 1.48
CA TRP A 155 1.35 10.22 1.16
C TRP A 155 0.98 11.01 -0.11
N GLY A 156 1.54 12.21 -0.31
CA GLY A 156 1.38 12.97 -1.54
C GLY A 156 1.94 12.27 -2.78
N SER A 157 3.08 11.59 -2.65
CA SER A 157 3.65 10.80 -3.76
C SER A 157 2.77 9.60 -4.14
N ILE A 158 2.20 8.89 -3.14
CA ILE A 158 1.27 7.77 -3.37
C ILE A 158 0.00 8.28 -4.04
N TRP A 159 -0.50 9.45 -3.63
CA TRP A 159 -1.66 10.09 -4.23
C TRP A 159 -1.43 10.43 -5.71
N LEU A 160 -0.30 11.08 -6.02
CA LEU A 160 0.09 11.42 -7.40
C LEU A 160 0.32 10.17 -8.26
N ALA A 161 1.01 9.16 -7.73
CA ALA A 161 1.20 7.88 -8.42
C ALA A 161 -0.13 7.19 -8.70
N GLY A 162 -1.07 7.23 -7.75
CA GLY A 162 -2.44 6.74 -7.91
C GLY A 162 -3.18 7.46 -9.05
N LEU A 163 -3.10 8.79 -9.09
CA LEU A 163 -3.72 9.60 -10.15
C LEU A 163 -3.18 9.24 -11.54
N PHE A 164 -1.86 9.12 -11.70
CA PHE A 164 -1.28 8.69 -12.98
C PHE A 164 -1.64 7.25 -13.34
N SER A 165 -1.74 6.37 -12.35
CA SER A 165 -2.13 4.97 -12.54
C SER A 165 -3.58 4.84 -13.01
N ILE A 166 -4.51 5.64 -12.47
CA ILE A 166 -5.91 5.72 -12.94
C ILE A 166 -5.94 6.13 -14.42
N ALA A 167 -5.21 7.18 -14.79
CA ALA A 167 -5.17 7.67 -16.17
C ALA A 167 -4.68 6.61 -17.16
N VAL A 168 -3.67 5.82 -16.77
CA VAL A 168 -3.17 4.70 -17.59
C VAL A 168 -4.18 3.56 -17.66
N ALA A 169 -4.79 3.18 -16.53
CA ALA A 169 -5.73 2.05 -16.46
C ALA A 169 -7.01 2.31 -17.28
N MET A 170 -7.56 3.52 -17.19
CA MET A 170 -8.74 3.92 -17.95
C MET A 170 -8.49 3.87 -19.46
N ARG A 171 -7.32 4.30 -19.93
CA ARG A 171 -6.95 4.22 -21.36
C ARG A 171 -6.86 2.78 -21.88
N LYS A 172 -6.52 1.83 -20.99
CA LYS A 172 -6.42 0.41 -21.30
C LYS A 172 -7.74 -0.34 -21.12
N ASN A 173 -8.81 0.32 -20.67
CA ASN A 173 -10.08 -0.30 -20.26
C ASN A 173 -9.89 -1.46 -19.25
N ASP A 174 -8.85 -1.36 -18.41
CA ASP A 174 -8.58 -2.34 -17.37
C ASP A 174 -9.33 -1.95 -16.09
N LEU A 175 -10.51 -2.54 -15.92
CA LEU A 175 -11.37 -2.29 -14.76
C LEU A 175 -10.66 -2.60 -13.44
N LEU A 176 -9.85 -3.66 -13.42
CA LEU A 176 -9.22 -4.16 -12.21
C LEU A 176 -8.07 -3.25 -11.74
N ALA A 177 -7.24 -2.82 -12.69
CA ALA A 177 -6.22 -1.81 -12.44
C ALA A 177 -6.83 -0.45 -12.08
N THR A 178 -7.98 -0.10 -12.68
CA THR A 178 -8.70 1.13 -12.36
C THR A 178 -9.19 1.12 -10.92
N ILE A 179 -9.83 0.03 -10.46
CA ILE A 179 -10.28 -0.12 -9.07
C ILE A 179 -9.10 -0.06 -8.10
N TYR A 180 -7.99 -0.74 -8.42
CA TYR A 180 -6.77 -0.72 -7.60
C TYR A 180 -6.24 0.70 -7.38
N ALA A 181 -6.09 1.46 -8.47
CA ALA A 181 -5.54 2.81 -8.44
C ALA A 181 -6.53 3.81 -7.81
N LEU A 182 -7.82 3.69 -8.12
CA LEU A 182 -8.88 4.52 -7.55
C LEU A 182 -8.99 4.36 -6.03
N ARG A 183 -8.92 3.12 -5.52
CA ARG A 183 -8.87 2.84 -4.08
C ARG A 183 -7.74 3.63 -3.41
N ALA A 184 -6.52 3.54 -3.95
CA ALA A 184 -5.37 4.24 -3.40
C ALA A 184 -5.59 5.75 -3.41
N PHE A 185 -6.01 6.31 -4.55
CA PHE A 185 -6.28 7.73 -4.68
C PHE A 185 -7.30 8.24 -3.67
N VAL A 186 -8.45 7.57 -3.54
CA VAL A 186 -9.52 7.97 -2.60
C VAL A 186 -9.03 7.87 -1.16
N MET A 187 -8.43 6.76 -0.76
CA MET A 187 -8.00 6.57 0.62
C MET A 187 -6.90 7.53 1.04
N VAL A 188 -5.93 7.75 0.16
CA VAL A 188 -4.86 8.69 0.43
C VAL A 188 -5.35 10.13 0.41
N SER A 189 -6.38 10.46 -0.39
CA SER A 189 -7.04 11.78 -0.30
C SER A 189 -7.60 12.03 1.10
N VAL A 190 -8.26 11.03 1.70
CA VAL A 190 -8.76 11.12 3.07
C VAL A 190 -7.61 11.30 4.07
N ILE A 191 -6.50 10.55 3.91
CA ILE A 191 -5.31 10.72 4.76
C ILE A 191 -4.79 12.15 4.66
N LEU A 192 -4.59 12.67 3.45
CA LEU A 192 -4.07 14.02 3.24
C LEU A 192 -4.98 15.10 3.84
N ILE A 193 -6.31 14.96 3.69
CA ILE A 193 -7.28 15.87 4.33
C ILE A 193 -7.14 15.82 5.85
N LEU A 194 -7.03 14.63 6.43
CA LEU A 194 -6.83 14.48 7.88
C LEU A 194 -5.52 15.12 8.31
N MET A 195 -4.42 14.90 7.59
CA MET A 195 -3.13 15.51 7.92
C MET A 195 -3.21 17.04 7.87
N ILE A 196 -3.86 17.63 6.85
CA ILE A 196 -4.03 19.08 6.71
C ILE A 196 -4.83 19.64 7.89
N SER A 197 -5.88 18.94 8.34
CA SER A 197 -6.69 19.40 9.48
C SER A 197 -5.93 19.47 10.80
N LYS A 198 -4.73 18.86 10.89
CA LYS A 198 -3.85 18.89 12.06
C LYS A 198 -2.70 19.89 11.97
N ILE A 199 -2.58 20.63 10.87
CA ILE A 199 -1.56 21.69 10.71
C ILE A 199 -1.96 22.96 11.47
N GLY A 200 -3.26 23.26 11.57
CA GLY A 200 -3.79 24.50 12.16
C GLY A 200 -4.26 24.39 13.61
N SER A 201 -4.03 23.27 14.29
CA SER A 201 -4.37 23.06 15.70
C SER A 201 -3.21 23.33 16.67
N GLN A 202 -2.13 23.94 16.17
CA GLN A 202 -1.00 24.48 16.96
C GLN A 202 -1.29 25.93 17.36
#